data_AF-J4IBS3-F1
#
_entry.id   AF-J4IBS3-F1
#
_cell.length_a   1.000
_cell.length_b   1.000
_cell.length_c   1.000
_cell.angle_alpha   90.00
_cell.angle_beta   90.00
_cell.angle_gamma   90.00
#
_symmetry.space_group_name_H-M   'P 1'
#
loop_
_entity.id
_entity.type
_entity.pdbx_description
1 polymer ?
#
loop_
_entity_poly.entity_id
_entity_poly.type
_entity_poly.pdbx_seq_one_letter_code
_entity_poly.pdbx_strand_id
1 'polypeptide(L)'
;MPSDSPVLRDTASSPPSRSPSPSGNDTLTLRALVSTKDAGVIIGKAGKNVADLRDHTGVKAGVSKVVPGVHERVLTVSGSVEGVAKAYALIVSQLVSANPSSPVSPNSPPPNTAIRLLISHNLMGSVIGRNGLKIKAIQDASGARMVASKDMLPQSTERIVEVQGSSESIGRAIEEIGRCLLEDWERGQGTVLFHPGSGDERSGRRSSNASRRYNGDAGRGRTSPSPNAPLQQPTNLRTQNISIPSDMVGCIIGRNGTKITEIRRLSGSKISIAKEPHDETGERMFTIVGTPEANEKALFLLYNQLESEKERRVGRDQQQQEEMQD
;
A
#
# COMPACT_ATOMS: atom_id res chain seq x y z
N MET A 1 12.51 6.62 -80.42
CA MET A 1 12.95 5.22 -80.25
C MET A 1 13.90 5.18 -79.07
N PRO A 2 13.75 4.18 -78.18
CA PRO A 2 14.00 4.27 -76.74
C PRO A 2 15.34 3.66 -76.31
N SER A 3 15.53 3.60 -74.99
CA SER A 3 16.23 2.56 -74.20
C SER A 3 17.74 2.70 -74.01
N ASP A 4 18.36 2.44 -72.85
CA ASP A 4 17.89 2.01 -71.53
C ASP A 4 19.07 2.20 -70.55
N SER A 5 18.77 2.39 -69.25
CA SER A 5 19.50 1.86 -68.07
C SER A 5 19.63 2.87 -66.90
N PRO A 6 19.12 2.51 -65.71
CA PRO A 6 19.00 3.42 -64.55
C PRO A 6 20.16 3.29 -63.55
N VAL A 7 20.37 4.36 -62.79
CA VAL A 7 21.30 4.42 -61.65
C VAL A 7 20.63 3.79 -60.42
N LEU A 8 21.20 2.70 -59.91
CA LEU A 8 20.80 2.07 -58.66
C LEU A 8 21.05 3.04 -57.49
N ARG A 9 19.99 3.50 -56.83
CA ARG A 9 20.04 4.12 -55.50
C ARG A 9 19.73 3.04 -54.47
N ASP A 10 20.62 2.85 -53.52
CA ASP A 10 20.38 2.07 -52.32
C ASP A 10 19.12 2.57 -51.61
N THR A 11 18.08 1.74 -51.64
CA THR A 11 16.91 1.90 -50.79
C THR A 11 17.24 1.21 -49.47
N ALA A 12 17.56 2.01 -48.45
CA ALA A 12 17.65 1.52 -47.09
C ALA A 12 16.29 0.94 -46.70
N SER A 13 16.26 -0.38 -46.52
CA SER A 13 15.12 -1.14 -46.04
C SER A 13 14.65 -0.58 -44.70
N SER A 14 13.45 0.00 -44.69
CA SER A 14 12.73 0.30 -43.47
C SER A 14 12.43 -1.02 -42.73
N PRO A 15 12.77 -1.18 -41.44
CA PRO A 15 12.39 -2.37 -40.71
C PRO A 15 10.86 -2.43 -40.59
N PRO A 16 10.27 -3.64 -40.65
CA PRO A 16 8.82 -3.82 -40.64
C PRO A 16 8.22 -3.26 -39.35
N SER A 17 7.11 -2.56 -39.55
CA SER A 17 6.17 -2.05 -38.55
C SER A 17 6.05 -3.00 -37.36
N ARG A 18 6.70 -2.61 -36.26
CA ARG A 18 6.39 -3.14 -34.93
C ARG A 18 4.92 -2.80 -34.70
N SER A 19 4.09 -3.83 -34.76
CA SER A 19 2.72 -3.87 -34.25
C SER A 19 2.60 -3.00 -32.99
N PRO A 20 1.50 -2.23 -32.81
CA PRO A 20 1.27 -1.51 -31.57
C PRO A 20 1.07 -2.53 -30.46
N SER A 21 2.15 -2.92 -29.80
CA SER A 21 2.08 -3.46 -28.45
C SER A 21 1.40 -2.38 -27.60
N PRO A 22 0.29 -2.67 -26.91
CA PRO A 22 -0.39 -1.66 -26.12
C PRO A 22 0.63 -1.10 -25.13
N SER A 23 0.85 0.21 -25.22
CA SER A 23 1.58 1.01 -24.25
C SER A 23 1.14 0.58 -22.85
N GLY A 24 2.09 0.40 -21.93
CA GLY A 24 1.77 0.04 -20.55
C GLY A 24 0.66 0.94 -20.03
N ASN A 25 -0.51 0.35 -19.75
CA ASN A 25 -1.60 1.08 -19.12
C ASN A 25 -1.08 1.49 -17.74
N ASP A 26 -0.81 2.77 -17.57
CA ASP A 26 -0.49 3.39 -16.29
C ASP A 26 -1.70 3.27 -15.36
N THR A 27 -1.83 2.11 -14.71
CA THR A 27 -2.94 1.82 -13.80
C THR A 27 -2.67 2.50 -12.46
N LEU A 28 -3.43 3.55 -12.16
CA LEU A 28 -3.44 4.22 -10.88
C LEU A 28 -4.32 3.44 -9.90
N THR A 29 -3.82 3.21 -8.69
CA THR A 29 -4.62 2.67 -7.58
C THR A 29 -4.68 3.68 -6.45
N LEU A 30 -5.87 4.21 -6.17
CA LEU A 30 -6.14 5.12 -5.06
C LEU A 30 -6.97 4.45 -3.98
N ARG A 31 -6.63 4.74 -2.73
CA ARG A 31 -7.36 4.27 -1.55
C ARG A 31 -7.94 5.47 -0.83
N ALA A 32 -9.12 5.32 -0.26
CA ALA A 32 -9.79 6.35 0.52
C ALA A 32 -10.42 5.75 1.77
N LEU A 33 -10.41 6.53 2.84
CA LEU A 33 -11.07 6.22 4.09
C LEU A 33 -12.50 6.77 4.04
N VAL A 34 -13.48 5.89 4.21
CA VAL A 34 -14.91 6.22 4.18
C VAL A 34 -15.58 5.68 5.43
N SER A 35 -16.65 6.31 5.89
CA SER A 35 -17.39 5.78 7.04
C SER A 35 -18.14 4.49 6.65
N THR A 36 -18.52 3.67 7.63
CA THR A 36 -19.36 2.49 7.38
C THR A 36 -20.71 2.86 6.76
N LYS A 37 -21.23 4.05 7.06
CA LYS A 37 -22.47 4.58 6.45
C LYS A 37 -22.25 4.91 4.98
N ASP A 38 -21.21 5.68 4.66
CA ASP A 38 -20.86 6.08 3.29
C ASP A 38 -20.52 4.87 2.42
N ALA A 39 -19.79 3.90 2.97
CA ALA A 39 -19.52 2.62 2.32
C ALA A 39 -20.81 1.87 1.95
N GLY A 40 -21.86 1.94 2.78
CA GLY A 40 -23.17 1.37 2.48
C GLY A 40 -23.83 2.02 1.27
N VAL A 41 -23.75 3.35 1.16
CA VAL A 41 -24.24 4.12 0.00
C VAL A 41 -23.45 3.76 -1.25
N ILE A 42 -22.12 3.74 -1.17
CA ILE A 42 -21.21 3.42 -2.30
C ILE A 42 -21.49 2.02 -2.85
N ILE A 43 -21.70 1.02 -1.98
CA ILE A 43 -22.04 -0.34 -2.41
C ILE A 43 -23.45 -0.38 -3.02
N GLY A 44 -24.41 0.29 -2.37
CA GLY A 44 -25.81 0.30 -2.76
C GLY A 44 -26.53 -1.03 -2.48
N LYS A 45 -27.86 -1.03 -2.66
CA LYS A 45 -28.70 -2.23 -2.46
C LYS A 45 -28.25 -3.33 -3.42
N ALA A 46 -27.99 -4.53 -2.89
CA ALA A 46 -27.47 -5.68 -3.64
C ALA A 46 -26.16 -5.43 -4.42
N GLY A 47 -25.37 -4.41 -4.06
CA GLY A 47 -24.15 -4.06 -4.79
C GLY A 47 -24.39 -3.37 -6.13
N LYS A 48 -25.63 -2.94 -6.42
CA LYS A 48 -25.98 -2.30 -7.70
C LYS A 48 -25.15 -1.05 -7.95
N ASN A 49 -25.00 -0.19 -6.95
CA ASN A 49 -24.37 1.10 -7.12
C ASN A 49 -22.86 0.99 -7.44
N VAL A 50 -22.17 0.06 -6.77
CA VAL A 50 -20.76 -0.22 -7.10
C VAL A 50 -20.60 -0.97 -8.43
N ALA A 51 -21.60 -1.74 -8.87
CA ALA A 51 -21.61 -2.35 -10.20
C ALA A 51 -21.76 -1.28 -11.29
N ASP A 52 -22.78 -0.41 -11.18
CA ASP A 52 -23.01 0.71 -12.09
C ASP A 52 -21.80 1.65 -12.13
N LEU A 53 -21.13 1.86 -10.99
CA LEU A 53 -19.90 2.65 -10.91
C LEU A 53 -18.78 2.02 -11.76
N ARG A 54 -18.56 0.71 -11.65
CA ARG A 54 -17.53 0.00 -12.42
C ARG A 54 -17.84 0.01 -13.92
N ASP A 55 -19.10 -0.16 -14.29
CA ASP A 55 -19.53 -0.18 -15.69
C ASP A 55 -19.34 1.19 -16.37
N HIS A 56 -19.68 2.29 -15.70
CA HIS A 56 -19.55 3.64 -16.27
C HIS A 56 -18.13 4.20 -16.30
N THR A 57 -17.21 3.63 -15.52
CA THR A 57 -15.86 4.18 -15.33
C THR A 57 -14.75 3.25 -15.81
N GLY A 58 -15.04 1.95 -16.00
CA GLY A 58 -14.06 0.94 -16.36
C GLY A 58 -13.04 0.64 -15.26
N VAL A 59 -13.27 1.09 -14.02
CA VAL A 59 -12.35 0.89 -12.89
C VAL A 59 -12.65 -0.39 -12.12
N LYS A 60 -11.63 -0.93 -11.47
CA LYS A 60 -11.76 -1.93 -10.41
C LYS A 60 -11.91 -1.24 -9.06
N ALA A 61 -13.15 -1.00 -8.65
CA ALA A 61 -13.49 -0.46 -7.33
C ALA A 61 -13.84 -1.57 -6.33
N GLY A 62 -13.52 -1.42 -5.05
CA GLY A 62 -13.90 -2.35 -3.98
C GLY A 62 -13.81 -1.72 -2.59
N VAL A 63 -14.60 -2.20 -1.64
CA VAL A 63 -14.62 -1.72 -0.26
C VAL A 63 -14.18 -2.83 0.69
N SER A 64 -13.37 -2.50 1.70
CA SER A 64 -12.89 -3.43 2.72
C SER A 64 -14.04 -4.11 3.47
N LYS A 65 -13.79 -5.30 4.03
CA LYS A 65 -14.77 -5.99 4.88
C LYS A 65 -15.15 -5.12 6.10
N VAL A 66 -16.36 -5.31 6.61
CA VAL A 66 -16.79 -4.66 7.85
C VAL A 66 -16.09 -5.33 9.01
N VAL A 67 -15.45 -4.53 9.87
CA VAL A 67 -14.83 -4.99 11.12
C VAL A 67 -15.72 -4.55 12.28
N PRO A 68 -16.15 -5.46 13.17
CA PRO A 68 -16.96 -5.09 14.33
C PRO A 68 -16.25 -4.04 15.21
N GLY A 69 -16.98 -3.01 15.64
CA GLY A 69 -16.45 -1.93 16.47
C GLY A 69 -15.68 -0.84 15.71
N VAL A 70 -15.43 -1.00 14.40
CA VAL A 70 -14.72 -0.02 13.57
C VAL A 70 -15.69 0.69 12.64
N HIS A 71 -15.70 2.03 12.69
CA HIS A 71 -16.63 2.88 11.95
C HIS A 71 -16.08 3.37 10.60
N GLU A 72 -14.83 3.04 10.29
CA GLU A 72 -14.15 3.43 9.06
C GLU A 72 -13.82 2.19 8.22
N ARG A 73 -13.93 2.34 6.89
CA ARG A 73 -13.65 1.32 5.89
C ARG A 73 -12.77 1.91 4.80
N VAL A 74 -12.03 1.05 4.11
CA VAL A 74 -11.16 1.47 3.01
C VAL A 74 -11.85 1.17 1.68
N LEU A 75 -12.11 2.22 0.92
CA LEU A 75 -12.43 2.15 -0.49
C LEU A 75 -11.11 2.06 -1.29
N THR A 76 -11.04 1.14 -2.24
CA THR A 76 -9.92 0.99 -3.18
C THR A 76 -10.45 1.10 -4.60
N VAL A 77 -9.88 1.98 -5.41
CA VAL A 77 -10.26 2.21 -6.81
C VAL A 77 -9.00 2.12 -7.66
N SER A 78 -9.01 1.24 -8.66
CA SER A 78 -7.86 1.00 -9.54
C SER A 78 -8.27 1.07 -11.01
N GLY A 79 -7.54 1.80 -11.84
CA GLY A 79 -7.87 1.99 -13.26
C GLY A 79 -7.01 3.07 -13.91
N SER A 80 -7.47 3.62 -15.05
CA SER A 80 -6.86 4.82 -15.63
C SER A 80 -7.08 6.04 -14.72
N VAL A 81 -6.21 7.04 -14.82
CA VAL A 81 -6.33 8.28 -14.03
C VAL A 81 -7.71 8.93 -14.24
N GLU A 82 -8.15 9.01 -15.48
CA GLU A 82 -9.47 9.53 -15.88
C GLU A 82 -10.62 8.70 -15.30
N GLY A 83 -10.52 7.36 -15.36
CA GLY A 83 -11.52 6.45 -14.81
C GLY A 83 -11.63 6.58 -13.30
N VAL A 84 -10.49 6.66 -12.61
CA VAL A 84 -10.43 6.85 -11.16
C VAL A 84 -11.03 8.20 -10.76
N ALA A 85 -10.67 9.30 -11.45
CA ALA A 85 -11.24 10.62 -11.21
C ALA A 85 -12.76 10.63 -11.39
N LYS A 86 -13.26 10.05 -12.49
CA LYS A 86 -14.69 9.90 -12.77
C LYS A 86 -15.39 9.07 -11.69
N ALA A 87 -14.76 7.99 -11.22
CA ALA A 87 -15.32 7.16 -10.17
C ALA A 87 -15.49 7.92 -8.85
N TYR A 88 -14.50 8.70 -8.43
CA TYR A 88 -14.64 9.51 -7.22
C TYR A 88 -15.68 10.63 -7.37
N ALA A 89 -15.81 11.25 -8.54
CA ALA A 89 -16.86 12.23 -8.79
C ALA A 89 -18.28 11.63 -8.64
N LEU A 90 -18.49 10.43 -9.19
CA LEU A 90 -19.76 9.70 -9.05
C LEU A 90 -20.03 9.27 -7.60
N ILE A 91 -19.00 8.79 -6.89
CA ILE A 91 -19.11 8.44 -5.47
C ILE A 91 -19.55 9.65 -4.65
N VAL A 92 -18.90 10.80 -4.83
CA VAL A 92 -19.26 12.04 -4.12
C VAL A 92 -20.69 12.44 -4.44
N SER A 93 -21.08 12.41 -5.71
CA SER A 93 -22.46 12.72 -6.11
C SER A 93 -23.48 11.83 -5.39
N GLN A 94 -23.22 10.52 -5.30
CA GLN A 94 -24.09 9.58 -4.60
C GLN A 94 -24.14 9.82 -3.08
N LEU A 95 -23.01 10.18 -2.47
CA LEU A 95 -22.95 10.52 -1.04
C LEU A 95 -23.75 11.79 -0.72
N VAL A 96 -23.68 12.81 -1.58
CA VAL A 96 -24.49 14.03 -1.47
C VAL A 96 -25.97 13.70 -1.64
N SER A 97 -26.34 12.94 -2.66
CA SER A 97 -27.74 12.56 -2.91
C SER A 97 -28.35 11.72 -1.78
N ALA A 98 -27.55 10.89 -1.10
CA ALA A 98 -28.00 10.07 0.01
C ALA A 98 -28.17 10.85 1.33
N ASN A 99 -27.52 12.01 1.47
CA ASN A 99 -27.61 12.88 2.65
C ASN A 99 -28.11 14.31 2.27
N PRO A 100 -29.36 14.46 1.81
CA PRO A 100 -29.91 15.77 1.43
C PRO A 100 -30.15 16.71 2.64
N SER A 101 -29.99 16.21 3.87
CA SER A 101 -30.39 16.87 5.11
C SER A 101 -29.21 17.31 5.97
N SER A 102 -28.35 18.19 5.45
CA SER A 102 -27.81 19.24 6.33
C SER A 102 -28.79 20.40 6.24
N PRO A 103 -29.39 20.87 7.35
CA PRO A 103 -30.27 22.02 7.31
C PRO A 103 -29.48 23.17 6.70
N VAL A 104 -29.95 23.69 5.57
CA VAL A 104 -29.45 24.90 4.95
C VAL A 104 -29.88 26.04 5.87
N SER A 105 -29.16 26.24 6.98
CA SER A 105 -29.17 27.54 7.62
C SER A 105 -28.53 28.50 6.62
N PRO A 106 -29.11 29.69 6.39
CA PRO A 106 -28.55 30.67 5.45
C PRO A 106 -27.14 31.17 5.82
N ASN A 107 -26.59 30.69 6.95
CA ASN A 107 -25.28 31.02 7.48
C ASN A 107 -24.33 29.81 7.64
N SER A 108 -24.72 28.61 7.20
CA SER A 108 -23.82 27.44 7.19
C SER A 108 -23.17 27.27 5.81
N PRO A 109 -21.86 26.99 5.71
CA PRO A 109 -21.23 26.70 4.44
C PRO A 109 -21.96 25.55 3.73
N PRO A 110 -21.96 25.52 2.37
CA PRO A 110 -22.62 24.47 1.61
C PRO A 110 -22.17 23.08 2.09
N PRO A 111 -22.97 22.01 1.90
CA PRO A 111 -22.59 20.65 2.26
C PRO A 111 -21.38 20.21 1.42
N ASN A 112 -20.19 20.63 1.84
CA ASN A 112 -18.94 20.25 1.23
C ASN A 112 -18.69 18.79 1.62
N THR A 113 -18.86 17.91 0.64
CA THR A 113 -18.47 16.52 0.81
C THR A 113 -16.95 16.45 0.82
N ALA A 114 -16.43 15.67 1.77
CA ALA A 114 -15.00 15.47 1.95
C ALA A 114 -14.64 14.01 1.62
N ILE A 115 -13.59 13.81 0.83
CA ILE A 115 -12.98 12.49 0.63
C ILE A 115 -11.60 12.49 1.28
N ARG A 116 -11.33 11.46 2.09
CA ARG A 116 -10.06 11.28 2.81
C ARG A 116 -9.20 10.27 2.07
N LEU A 117 -8.35 10.73 1.16
CA LEU A 117 -7.43 9.89 0.40
C LEU A 117 -6.31 9.37 1.29
N LEU A 118 -5.95 8.11 1.12
CA LEU A 118 -4.80 7.47 1.73
C LEU A 118 -3.64 7.52 0.74
N ILE A 119 -2.58 8.25 1.08
CA ILE A 119 -1.41 8.44 0.22
C ILE A 119 -0.16 8.02 1.00
N SER A 120 0.72 7.26 0.36
CA SER A 120 2.02 6.89 0.94
C SER A 120 2.80 8.13 1.38
N HIS A 121 3.42 8.09 2.56
CA HIS A 121 4.30 9.14 3.05
C HIS A 121 5.35 9.57 2.01
N ASN A 122 5.92 8.60 1.28
CA ASN A 122 6.95 8.85 0.27
C ASN A 122 6.43 9.58 -0.98
N LEU A 123 5.13 9.46 -1.27
CA LEU A 123 4.47 10.11 -2.40
C LEU A 123 3.87 11.47 -2.02
N MET A 124 3.83 11.82 -0.73
CA MET A 124 3.31 13.13 -0.31
C MET A 124 4.12 14.30 -0.89
N GLY A 125 5.42 14.10 -1.13
CA GLY A 125 6.28 15.11 -1.73
C GLY A 125 5.84 15.51 -3.15
N SER A 126 5.33 14.57 -3.94
CA SER A 126 4.87 14.84 -5.32
C SER A 126 3.53 15.58 -5.34
N VAL A 127 2.65 15.31 -4.37
CA VAL A 127 1.36 15.99 -4.23
C VAL A 127 1.50 17.39 -3.60
N ILE A 128 2.32 17.53 -2.55
CA ILE A 128 2.49 18.81 -1.83
C ILE A 128 3.39 19.77 -2.62
N GLY A 129 4.48 19.27 -3.18
CA GLY A 129 5.51 20.07 -3.84
C GLY A 129 6.34 20.93 -2.88
N ARG A 130 7.37 21.59 -3.42
CA ARG A 130 8.25 22.50 -2.64
C ARG A 130 7.42 23.63 -2.01
N ASN A 131 7.54 23.82 -0.70
CA ASN A 131 6.80 24.83 0.08
C ASN A 131 5.26 24.77 -0.08
N GLY A 132 4.69 23.62 -0.45
CA GLY A 132 3.25 23.49 -0.69
C GLY A 132 2.76 24.15 -1.98
N LEU A 133 3.66 24.49 -2.92
CA LEU A 133 3.28 25.17 -4.15
C LEU A 133 2.43 24.30 -5.09
N LYS A 134 2.71 22.98 -5.14
CA LYS A 134 1.95 22.06 -6.01
C LYS A 134 0.55 21.83 -5.48
N ILE A 135 0.38 21.56 -4.17
CA ILE A 135 -0.96 21.40 -3.59
C ILE A 135 -1.79 22.68 -3.72
N LYS A 136 -1.19 23.87 -3.58
CA LYS A 136 -1.88 25.14 -3.85
C LYS A 136 -2.33 25.26 -5.31
N ALA A 137 -1.44 24.96 -6.26
CA ALA A 137 -1.80 24.97 -7.67
C ALA A 137 -2.93 23.98 -8.00
N ILE A 138 -2.94 22.79 -7.39
CA ILE A 138 -4.02 21.81 -7.54
C ILE A 138 -5.33 22.36 -6.96
N GLN A 139 -5.29 23.02 -5.79
CA GLN A 139 -6.46 23.66 -5.19
C GLN A 139 -7.02 24.77 -6.10
N ASP A 140 -6.17 25.64 -6.63
CA ASP A 140 -6.56 26.74 -7.51
C ASP A 140 -7.16 26.24 -8.83
N ALA A 141 -6.58 25.19 -9.43
CA ALA A 141 -7.05 24.62 -10.69
C ALA A 141 -8.36 23.82 -10.55
N SER A 142 -8.52 23.09 -9.45
CA SER A 142 -9.69 22.23 -9.21
C SER A 142 -10.86 22.96 -8.53
N GLY A 143 -10.58 24.08 -7.84
CA GLY A 143 -11.51 24.72 -6.93
C GLY A 143 -11.81 23.90 -5.67
N ALA A 144 -11.10 22.79 -5.45
CA ALA A 144 -11.23 21.97 -4.25
C ALA A 144 -10.32 22.49 -3.13
N ARG A 145 -10.79 22.37 -1.89
CA ARG A 145 -9.96 22.60 -0.70
C ARG A 145 -9.26 21.31 -0.32
N MET A 146 -7.93 21.34 -0.16
CA MET A 146 -7.15 20.16 0.21
C MET A 146 -6.38 20.37 1.52
N VAL A 147 -6.39 19.37 2.39
CA VAL A 147 -5.66 19.40 3.66
C VAL A 147 -4.91 18.08 3.85
N ALA A 148 -3.58 18.15 3.92
CA ALA A 148 -2.74 16.99 4.17
C ALA A 148 -2.44 16.84 5.68
N SER A 149 -2.67 15.65 6.25
CA SER A 149 -2.31 15.34 7.64
C SER A 149 -0.79 15.35 7.80
N LYS A 150 -0.27 15.88 8.91
CA LYS A 150 1.18 15.85 9.20
C LYS A 150 1.64 14.44 9.56
N ASP A 151 0.83 13.73 10.33
CA ASP A 151 1.15 12.43 10.89
C ASP A 151 0.74 11.28 9.97
N MET A 152 1.52 10.19 10.07
CA MET A 152 1.23 8.91 9.45
C MET A 152 0.17 8.16 10.27
N LEU A 153 -0.63 7.34 9.59
CA LEU A 153 -1.63 6.53 10.25
C LEU A 153 -1.00 5.42 11.10
N PRO A 154 -1.62 5.04 12.23
CA PRO A 154 -1.12 3.96 13.07
C PRO A 154 -0.89 2.68 12.27
N GLN A 155 0.25 2.02 12.51
CA GLN A 155 0.65 0.77 11.84
C GLN A 155 0.70 0.84 10.30
N SER A 156 0.72 2.05 9.74
CA SER A 156 0.72 2.31 8.30
C SER A 156 1.80 3.32 7.96
N THR A 157 2.22 3.33 6.70
CA THR A 157 3.05 4.41 6.16
C THR A 157 2.26 5.37 5.26
N GLU A 158 0.94 5.34 5.34
CA GLU A 158 0.05 6.26 4.65
C GLU A 158 -0.31 7.47 5.52
N ARG A 159 -0.54 8.59 4.85
CA ARG A 159 -1.05 9.85 5.41
C ARG A 159 -2.40 10.15 4.76
N ILE A 160 -3.19 10.97 5.43
CA ILE A 160 -4.50 11.37 4.93
C ILE A 160 -4.35 12.68 4.16
N VAL A 161 -4.90 12.72 2.94
CA VAL A 161 -5.18 13.96 2.22
C VAL A 161 -6.69 14.11 2.11
N GLU A 162 -7.23 15.06 2.85
CA GLU A 162 -8.65 15.42 2.80
C GLU A 162 -8.89 16.38 1.63
N VAL A 163 -9.79 16.01 0.74
CA VAL A 163 -10.20 16.79 -0.43
C VAL A 163 -11.68 17.13 -0.29
N GLN A 164 -12.00 18.42 -0.23
CA GLN A 164 -13.35 18.94 -0.01
C GLN A 164 -13.78 19.79 -1.20
N GLY A 165 -15.04 19.65 -1.64
CA GLY A 165 -15.61 20.46 -2.70
C GLY A 165 -16.86 19.85 -3.32
N SER A 166 -17.23 20.32 -4.51
CA SER A 166 -18.27 19.70 -5.34
C SER A 166 -17.76 18.38 -5.96
N SER A 167 -18.67 17.56 -6.49
CA SER A 167 -18.32 16.33 -7.21
C SER A 167 -17.35 16.59 -8.38
N GLU A 168 -17.55 17.69 -9.11
CA GLU A 168 -16.69 18.11 -10.23
C GLU A 168 -15.31 18.58 -9.74
N SER A 169 -15.26 19.42 -8.70
CA SER A 169 -14.00 19.88 -8.12
C SER A 169 -13.16 18.75 -7.56
N ILE A 170 -13.79 17.79 -6.87
CA ILE A 170 -13.10 16.60 -6.34
C ILE A 170 -12.60 15.71 -7.48
N GLY A 171 -13.39 15.51 -8.54
CA GLY A 171 -12.96 14.78 -9.73
C GLY A 171 -11.69 15.37 -10.35
N ARG A 172 -11.69 16.69 -10.60
CA ARG A 172 -10.51 17.40 -11.14
C ARG A 172 -9.30 17.32 -10.21
N ALA A 173 -9.50 17.51 -8.90
CA ALA A 173 -8.42 17.41 -7.92
C ALA A 173 -7.80 16.01 -7.91
N ILE A 174 -8.61 14.96 -7.98
CA ILE A 174 -8.16 13.56 -7.98
C ILE A 174 -7.43 13.21 -9.27
N GLU A 175 -7.83 13.78 -10.40
CA GLU A 175 -7.11 13.62 -11.66
C GLU A 175 -5.68 14.18 -11.56
N GLU A 176 -5.54 15.42 -11.07
CA GLU A 176 -4.23 16.06 -10.86
C GLU A 176 -3.36 15.31 -9.84
N ILE A 177 -3.95 14.89 -8.71
CA ILE A 177 -3.26 14.06 -7.71
C ILE A 177 -2.82 12.74 -8.36
N GLY A 178 -3.70 12.10 -9.13
CA GLY A 178 -3.43 10.85 -9.81
C GLY A 178 -2.23 10.93 -10.74
N ARG A 179 -2.12 12.01 -11.53
CA ARG A 179 -0.94 12.27 -12.37
C ARG A 179 0.33 12.43 -11.54
N CYS A 180 0.28 13.22 -10.46
CA CYS A 180 1.45 13.41 -9.57
C CYS A 180 1.90 12.12 -8.88
N LEU A 181 0.97 11.23 -8.54
CA LEU A 181 1.29 9.95 -7.89
C LEU A 181 1.84 8.93 -8.88
N LEU A 182 1.39 9.00 -10.14
CA LEU A 182 1.84 8.12 -11.20
C LEU A 182 3.24 8.50 -11.70
N GLU A 183 3.57 9.79 -11.81
CA GLU A 183 4.91 10.25 -12.18
C GLU A 183 6.00 9.74 -11.21
N ASP A 184 5.69 9.68 -9.91
CA ASP A 184 6.61 9.30 -8.83
C ASP A 184 6.31 7.92 -8.23
N TRP A 185 5.58 7.04 -8.93
CA TRP A 185 5.02 5.80 -8.38
C TRP A 185 6.07 4.87 -7.75
N GLU A 186 7.31 4.90 -8.24
CA GLU A 186 8.44 4.12 -7.73
C GLU A 186 8.75 4.43 -6.26
N ARG A 187 8.55 5.69 -5.83
CA ARG A 187 8.74 6.09 -4.42
C ARG A 187 7.69 5.47 -3.49
N GLY A 188 6.55 5.06 -4.06
CA GLY A 188 5.49 4.32 -3.38
C GLY A 188 5.80 2.84 -3.16
N GLN A 189 6.91 2.32 -3.69
CA GLN A 189 7.29 0.93 -3.43
C GLN A 189 7.59 0.71 -1.95
N GLY A 190 7.03 -0.35 -1.37
CA GLY A 190 7.20 -0.69 0.04
C GLY A 190 6.25 0.02 1.01
N THR A 191 5.21 0.72 0.53
CA THR A 191 4.17 1.31 1.39
C THR A 191 3.46 0.24 2.22
N VAL A 192 3.42 0.45 3.55
CA VAL A 192 2.57 -0.30 4.45
C VAL A 192 1.18 0.31 4.41
N LEU A 193 0.22 -0.44 3.89
CA LEU A 193 -1.16 -0.02 3.73
C LEU A 193 -1.89 0.00 5.08
N PHE A 194 -2.66 1.07 5.33
CA PHE A 194 -3.55 1.19 6.46
C PHE A 194 -4.71 0.21 6.36
N HIS A 195 -5.01 -0.44 7.48
CA HIS A 195 -6.13 -1.36 7.64
C HIS A 195 -6.92 -0.98 8.89
N PRO A 196 -8.14 -0.43 8.74
CA PRO A 196 -8.96 -0.06 9.88
C PRO A 196 -9.28 -1.32 10.71
N GLY A 197 -8.92 -1.30 11.99
CA GLY A 197 -9.13 -2.43 12.92
C GLY A 197 -7.91 -3.32 13.19
N SER A 198 -6.79 -3.15 12.49
CA SER A 198 -5.56 -3.93 12.79
C SER A 198 -4.84 -3.47 14.09
N GLY A 199 -5.35 -2.40 14.69
CA GLY A 199 -4.71 -1.65 15.78
C GLY A 199 -4.80 -2.22 17.19
N ASP A 200 -5.65 -3.22 17.48
CA ASP A 200 -5.92 -3.53 18.89
C ASP A 200 -6.29 -4.99 19.25
N GLU A 201 -5.82 -5.99 18.49
CA GLU A 201 -5.98 -7.40 18.89
C GLU A 201 -4.77 -8.00 19.63
N ARG A 202 -3.84 -7.17 20.13
CA ARG A 202 -2.73 -7.65 20.99
C ARG A 202 -2.48 -6.89 22.29
N SER A 203 -3.34 -5.94 22.67
CA SER A 203 -3.26 -5.24 23.95
C SER A 203 -4.57 -5.32 24.73
N GLY A 204 -4.99 -6.53 25.13
CA GLY A 204 -6.26 -6.66 25.87
C GLY A 204 -6.64 -8.01 26.48
N ARG A 205 -5.72 -8.98 26.60
CA ARG A 205 -5.98 -10.21 27.38
C ARG A 205 -4.95 -10.40 28.49
N ARG A 206 -4.92 -9.46 29.42
CA ARG A 206 -4.56 -9.70 30.82
C ARG A 206 -5.61 -9.00 31.68
N SER A 207 -6.10 -9.71 32.70
CA SER A 207 -7.28 -9.42 33.54
C SER A 207 -8.58 -9.88 32.89
N SER A 208 -9.40 -10.76 33.46
CA SER A 208 -9.54 -11.23 34.82
C SER A 208 -10.28 -12.58 34.77
N ASN A 209 -9.73 -13.64 35.35
CA ASN A 209 -10.55 -14.81 35.68
C ASN A 209 -10.35 -15.14 37.15
N ALA A 210 -10.87 -14.24 37.98
CA ALA A 210 -11.15 -14.48 39.37
C ALA A 210 -12.66 -14.70 39.51
N SER A 211 -13.00 -15.84 40.13
CA SER A 211 -14.31 -16.24 40.64
C SER A 211 -15.40 -16.65 39.63
N ARG A 212 -15.61 -17.97 39.53
CA ARG A 212 -16.79 -18.63 40.15
C ARG A 212 -16.62 -20.15 40.14
N ARG A 213 -16.40 -20.69 41.34
CA ARG A 213 -16.76 -22.05 41.73
C ARG A 213 -18.30 -22.12 41.78
N TYR A 214 -18.91 -23.19 41.26
CA TYR A 214 -19.87 -24.07 41.93
C TYR A 214 -20.65 -24.92 40.91
N ASN A 215 -20.73 -26.23 41.20
CA ASN A 215 -21.50 -27.31 40.55
C ASN A 215 -21.22 -27.58 39.06
N GLY A 216 -21.03 -28.82 38.62
CA GLY A 216 -21.38 -30.12 39.19
C GLY A 216 -21.95 -30.97 38.05
N ASP A 217 -21.67 -32.26 38.11
CA ASP A 217 -22.31 -33.36 37.38
C ASP A 217 -21.58 -33.94 36.15
N ALA A 218 -21.49 -35.25 36.22
CA ALA A 218 -20.72 -36.16 35.40
C ALA A 218 -21.67 -36.95 34.52
N GLY A 219 -21.34 -37.13 33.23
CA GLY A 219 -22.06 -38.13 32.44
C GLY A 219 -21.91 -38.07 30.94
N ARG A 220 -21.28 -39.14 30.41
CA ARG A 220 -21.62 -39.85 29.15
C ARG A 220 -21.29 -39.21 27.80
N GLY A 221 -20.11 -39.62 27.32
CA GLY A 221 -19.90 -40.46 26.13
C GLY A 221 -20.90 -40.51 24.96
N ARG A 222 -20.29 -40.36 23.76
CA ARG A 222 -20.64 -40.86 22.40
C ARG A 222 -21.74 -40.13 21.61
N THR A 223 -21.31 -39.41 20.56
CA THR A 223 -21.71 -39.63 19.15
C THR A 223 -20.72 -38.97 18.18
N SER A 224 -20.50 -39.63 17.05
CA SER A 224 -19.55 -39.42 15.95
C SER A 224 -19.66 -38.08 15.20
N PRO A 225 -18.60 -37.62 14.51
CA PRO A 225 -18.75 -36.71 13.36
C PRO A 225 -18.32 -37.36 12.04
N SER A 226 -19.21 -37.29 11.04
CA SER A 226 -18.91 -37.53 9.62
C SER A 226 -17.84 -36.55 9.10
N PRO A 227 -16.86 -36.97 8.28
CA PRO A 227 -15.95 -36.07 7.60
C PRO A 227 -16.45 -35.80 6.19
N ASN A 228 -17.07 -34.65 5.96
CA ASN A 228 -17.10 -34.07 4.62
C ASN A 228 -17.19 -32.54 4.69
N ALA A 229 -16.02 -31.91 4.80
CA ALA A 229 -15.79 -30.51 4.47
C ALA A 229 -14.37 -30.40 3.88
N PRO A 230 -14.19 -29.75 2.72
CA PRO A 230 -12.89 -29.68 2.07
C PRO A 230 -11.89 -28.88 2.91
N LEU A 231 -10.70 -29.45 3.04
CA LEU A 231 -9.51 -28.91 3.70
C LEU A 231 -9.16 -27.52 3.15
N GLN A 232 -9.38 -26.49 3.97
CA GLN A 232 -8.61 -25.25 3.87
C GLN A 232 -7.41 -25.42 4.81
N GLN A 233 -6.24 -25.73 4.26
CA GLN A 233 -5.01 -25.82 5.04
C GLN A 233 -4.79 -24.47 5.75
N PRO A 234 -4.49 -24.46 7.07
CA PRO A 234 -4.00 -23.27 7.72
C PRO A 234 -2.65 -22.93 7.09
N THR A 235 -2.50 -21.72 6.56
CA THR A 235 -1.20 -21.19 6.14
C THR A 235 -0.26 -21.30 7.34
N ASN A 236 0.69 -22.24 7.29
CA ASN A 236 1.61 -22.53 8.40
C ASN A 236 2.67 -21.42 8.49
N LEU A 237 2.25 -20.24 8.94
CA LEU A 237 3.12 -19.10 9.08
C LEU A 237 3.96 -19.26 10.36
N ARG A 238 5.28 -19.37 10.18
CA ARG A 238 6.24 -19.49 11.26
C ARG A 238 6.93 -18.16 11.48
N THR A 239 7.21 -17.85 12.74
CA THR A 239 8.06 -16.71 13.12
C THR A 239 9.44 -17.24 13.50
N GLN A 240 10.48 -16.59 12.99
CA GLN A 240 11.87 -16.86 13.33
C GLN A 240 12.57 -15.55 13.69
N ASN A 241 13.43 -15.61 14.71
CA ASN A 241 14.15 -14.45 15.21
C ASN A 241 15.64 -14.72 15.09
N ILE A 242 16.39 -13.75 14.58
CA ILE A 242 17.86 -13.81 14.49
C ILE A 242 18.46 -12.51 15.01
N SER A 243 19.64 -12.60 15.61
CA SER A 243 20.41 -11.46 16.09
C SER A 243 21.57 -11.18 15.14
N ILE A 244 21.74 -9.92 14.75
CA ILE A 244 22.77 -9.48 13.81
C ILE A 244 23.49 -8.26 14.39
N PRO A 245 24.83 -8.22 14.42
CA PRO A 245 25.60 -7.06 14.87
C PRO A 245 25.19 -5.75 14.19
N SER A 246 25.03 -4.66 14.95
CA SER A 246 24.52 -3.37 14.42
C SER A 246 25.36 -2.80 13.28
N ASP A 247 26.67 -3.03 13.29
CA ASP A 247 27.61 -2.58 12.28
C ASP A 247 27.41 -3.30 10.92
N MET A 248 26.86 -4.51 10.94
CA MET A 248 26.54 -5.32 9.76
C MET A 248 25.11 -5.09 9.24
N VAL A 249 24.22 -4.51 10.05
CA VAL A 249 22.83 -4.24 9.62
C VAL A 249 22.76 -3.29 8.42
N GLY A 250 23.66 -2.31 8.35
CA GLY A 250 23.70 -1.34 7.26
C GLY A 250 23.88 -1.99 5.87
N CYS A 251 24.69 -3.06 5.77
CA CYS A 251 24.94 -3.73 4.49
C CYS A 251 23.75 -4.60 4.05
N ILE A 252 23.04 -5.19 5.01
CA ILE A 252 21.83 -5.99 4.76
C ILE A 252 20.68 -5.10 4.31
N ILE A 253 20.52 -3.94 4.94
CA ILE A 253 19.52 -2.94 4.55
C ILE A 253 19.86 -2.40 3.15
N GLY A 254 21.14 -2.11 2.91
CA GLY A 254 21.62 -1.51 1.67
C GLY A 254 21.28 -0.02 1.57
N ARG A 255 21.83 0.66 0.56
CA ARG A 255 21.55 2.08 0.30
C ARG A 255 20.05 2.27 0.09
N ASN A 256 19.43 3.14 0.89
CA ASN A 256 17.98 3.41 0.90
C ASN A 256 17.08 2.18 1.15
N GLY A 257 17.61 1.10 1.76
CA GLY A 257 16.79 -0.10 2.03
C GLY A 257 16.56 -1.01 0.82
N THR A 258 17.28 -0.80 -0.27
CA THR A 258 17.13 -1.56 -1.53
C THR A 258 17.39 -3.06 -1.34
N LYS A 259 18.48 -3.44 -0.68
CA LYS A 259 18.85 -4.85 -0.46
C LYS A 259 17.85 -5.58 0.42
N ILE A 260 17.46 -5.03 1.56
CA ILE A 260 16.47 -5.70 2.43
C ILE A 260 15.11 -5.83 1.74
N THR A 261 14.74 -4.86 0.90
CA THR A 261 13.51 -4.92 0.11
C THR A 261 13.57 -6.05 -0.91
N GLU A 262 14.71 -6.24 -1.57
CA GLU A 262 14.94 -7.36 -2.47
C GLU A 262 14.89 -8.70 -1.74
N ILE A 263 15.51 -8.81 -0.56
CA ILE A 263 15.47 -10.03 0.26
C ILE A 263 14.03 -10.39 0.64
N ARG A 264 13.22 -9.40 1.06
CA ARG A 264 11.78 -9.60 1.33
C ARG A 264 11.03 -10.07 0.07
N ARG A 265 11.31 -9.48 -1.09
CA ARG A 265 10.69 -9.83 -2.37
C ARG A 265 11.04 -11.26 -2.81
N LEU A 266 12.31 -11.64 -2.75
CA LEU A 266 12.79 -12.95 -3.20
C LEU A 266 12.37 -14.08 -2.25
N SER A 267 12.33 -13.80 -0.95
CA SER A 267 11.94 -14.78 0.07
C SER A 267 10.42 -14.93 0.21
N GLY A 268 9.65 -13.88 -0.06
CA GLY A 268 8.21 -13.87 0.23
C GLY A 268 7.89 -13.75 1.73
N SER A 269 8.90 -13.53 2.56
CA SER A 269 8.77 -13.41 4.02
C SER A 269 8.71 -11.96 4.47
N LYS A 270 7.93 -11.71 5.52
CA LYS A 270 7.88 -10.41 6.19
C LYS A 270 9.04 -10.31 7.18
N ILE A 271 9.99 -9.43 6.90
CA ILE A 271 11.19 -9.21 7.74
C ILE A 271 11.05 -7.88 8.47
N SER A 272 11.04 -7.89 9.80
CA SER A 272 11.04 -6.70 10.67
C SER A 272 12.38 -6.54 11.36
N ILE A 273 12.84 -5.29 11.52
CA ILE A 273 14.13 -4.97 12.13
C ILE A 273 13.85 -4.10 13.35
N ALA A 274 14.39 -4.47 14.52
CA ALA A 274 14.27 -3.65 15.72
C ALA A 274 14.99 -2.29 15.54
N LYS A 275 14.35 -1.21 16.00
CA LYS A 275 14.91 0.15 15.93
C LYS A 275 16.02 0.37 16.95
N GLU A 276 15.91 -0.29 18.10
CA GLU A 276 16.88 -0.23 19.21
C GLU A 276 17.68 -1.55 19.26
N PRO A 277 18.98 -1.50 19.65
CA PRO A 277 19.77 -2.70 19.94
C PRO A 277 19.06 -3.54 21.02
N HIS A 278 19.06 -4.86 20.87
CA HIS A 278 18.34 -5.75 21.78
C HIS A 278 19.05 -5.94 23.11
N ASP A 279 20.39 -5.80 23.13
CA ASP A 279 21.26 -6.01 24.30
C ASP A 279 22.45 -5.05 24.31
N GLU A 280 23.14 -4.93 25.46
CA GLU A 280 24.38 -4.14 25.66
C GLU A 280 25.55 -4.60 24.76
N THR A 281 25.41 -5.74 24.07
CA THR A 281 26.37 -6.28 23.09
C THR A 281 26.30 -5.61 21.72
N GLY A 282 25.30 -4.76 21.45
CA GLY A 282 25.18 -4.01 20.20
C GLY A 282 24.55 -4.79 19.04
N GLU A 283 23.91 -5.93 19.30
CA GLU A 283 23.18 -6.71 18.29
C GLU A 283 21.75 -6.20 18.07
N ARG A 284 21.27 -6.27 16.82
CA ARG A 284 19.90 -5.94 16.43
C ARG A 284 19.13 -7.20 16.07
N MET A 285 17.92 -7.29 16.61
CA MET A 285 17.02 -8.40 16.33
C MET A 285 16.27 -8.19 15.02
N PHE A 286 16.26 -9.25 14.20
CA PHE A 286 15.44 -9.37 13.01
C PHE A 286 14.37 -10.43 13.27
N THR A 287 13.12 -10.12 12.93
CA THR A 287 11.99 -11.03 13.03
C THR A 287 11.48 -11.33 11.63
N ILE A 288 11.53 -12.60 11.23
CA ILE A 288 11.10 -13.12 9.93
C ILE A 288 9.79 -13.88 10.14
N VAL A 289 8.76 -13.51 9.39
CA VAL A 289 7.43 -14.14 9.47
C VAL A 289 6.97 -14.52 8.07
N GLY A 290 6.71 -15.81 7.85
CA GLY A 290 6.43 -16.38 6.54
C GLY A 290 6.18 -17.88 6.61
N THR A 291 6.00 -18.54 5.46
CA THR A 291 5.97 -20.02 5.42
C THR A 291 7.35 -20.58 5.77
N PRO A 292 7.48 -21.87 6.15
CA PRO A 292 8.78 -22.46 6.47
C PRO A 292 9.80 -22.29 5.33
N GLU A 293 9.37 -22.50 4.09
CA GLU A 293 10.19 -22.38 2.88
C GLU A 293 10.58 -20.92 2.62
N ALA A 294 9.63 -20.00 2.81
CA ALA A 294 9.86 -18.57 2.65
C ALA A 294 10.84 -18.04 3.71
N ASN A 295 10.73 -18.51 4.94
CA ASN A 295 11.63 -18.10 6.03
C ASN A 295 13.03 -18.64 5.82
N GLU A 296 13.17 -19.90 5.40
CA GLU A 296 14.45 -20.52 5.07
C GLU A 296 15.15 -19.76 3.94
N LYS A 297 14.41 -19.40 2.89
CA LYS A 297 14.93 -18.59 1.79
C LYS A 297 15.33 -17.17 2.25
N ALA A 298 14.58 -16.57 3.17
CA ALA A 298 14.94 -15.27 3.76
C ALA A 298 16.24 -15.35 4.56
N LEU A 299 16.38 -16.39 5.40
CA LEU A 299 17.58 -16.62 6.20
C LEU A 299 18.81 -16.78 5.31
N PHE A 300 18.71 -17.62 4.28
CA PHE A 300 19.82 -17.85 3.34
C PHE A 300 20.30 -16.54 2.71
N LEU A 301 19.38 -15.72 2.21
CA LEU A 301 19.71 -14.44 1.57
C LEU A 301 20.31 -13.42 2.56
N LEU A 302 19.83 -13.39 3.81
CA LEU A 302 20.37 -12.54 4.87
C LEU A 302 21.80 -12.95 5.25
N TYR A 303 22.05 -14.25 5.45
CA TYR A 303 23.38 -14.76 5.78
C TYR A 303 24.37 -14.60 4.64
N ASN A 304 23.97 -14.87 3.40
CA ASN A 304 24.82 -14.67 2.23
C ASN A 304 25.27 -13.20 2.09
N GLN A 305 24.35 -12.26 2.38
CA GLN A 305 24.67 -10.83 2.35
C GLN A 305 25.59 -10.40 3.50
N LEU A 306 25.47 -11.04 4.67
CA LEU A 306 26.38 -10.84 5.80
C LEU A 306 27.78 -11.35 5.52
N GLU A 307 27.88 -12.56 4.97
CA GLU A 307 29.15 -13.22 4.68
C GLU A 307 29.95 -12.46 3.61
N SER A 308 29.28 -12.07 2.52
CA SER A 308 29.89 -11.24 1.47
C SER A 308 30.40 -9.88 2.00
N GLU A 309 29.69 -9.25 2.94
CA GLU A 309 30.20 -8.01 3.55
C GLU A 309 31.36 -8.27 4.51
N LYS A 310 31.35 -9.40 5.23
CA LYS A 310 32.42 -9.79 6.14
C LYS A 310 33.73 -10.01 5.38
N GLU A 311 33.71 -10.73 4.27
CA GLU A 311 34.88 -10.94 3.39
C GLU A 311 35.42 -9.62 2.84
N ARG A 312 34.53 -8.70 2.42
CA ARG A 312 34.91 -7.39 1.91
C ARG A 312 35.64 -6.53 2.96
N ARG A 313 35.28 -6.66 4.24
CA ARG A 313 35.94 -5.93 5.34
C ARG A 313 37.30 -6.53 5.67
N VAL A 314 37.40 -7.86 5.75
CA VAL A 314 38.67 -8.56 5.99
C VAL A 314 39.71 -8.25 4.90
N GLY A 315 39.32 -8.20 3.63
CA GLY A 315 40.23 -7.84 2.53
C GLY A 315 40.72 -6.38 2.57
N ARG A 316 39.93 -5.47 3.15
CA ARG A 316 40.30 -4.04 3.25
C ARG A 316 41.25 -3.77 4.41
N ASP A 317 41.14 -4.55 5.48
CA ASP A 317 42.03 -4.46 6.65
C ASP A 317 43.40 -5.11 6.36
N GLN A 318 43.48 -6.10 5.47
CA GLN A 318 44.74 -6.68 5.00
C GLN A 318 45.54 -5.70 4.10
N GLN A 319 44.86 -5.01 3.17
CA GLN A 319 45.51 -4.00 2.31
C GLN A 319 46.04 -2.78 3.09
N GLN A 320 45.36 -2.37 4.15
CA GLN A 320 45.81 -1.26 5.00
C GLN A 320 46.98 -1.61 5.92
N GLN A 321 47.22 -2.90 6.20
CA GLN A 321 48.38 -3.34 6.97
C GLN A 321 49.63 -3.52 6.10
N GLU A 322 49.48 -3.89 4.83
CA GLU A 322 50.59 -3.94 3.86
C GLU A 322 51.08 -2.54 3.46
N GLU A 323 50.19 -1.56 3.25
CA GLU A 323 50.58 -0.16 2.96
C GLU A 323 51.26 0.57 4.14
N MET A 324 51.25 -0.01 5.35
CA MET A 324 51.83 0.58 6.55
C MET A 324 53.19 -0.05 6.93
N GLN A 325 53.65 -1.04 6.16
CA GLN A 325 54.93 -1.74 6.35
C GLN A 325 55.99 -1.41 5.28
N ASP A 326 55.65 -0.65 4.24
CA ASP A 326 56.57 0.01 3.29
C ASP A 326 56.74 1.50 3.64
#